data_AF-A0A9W6VDY9-F1
#
_entry.id   AF-A0A9W6VDY9-F1
#
_cell.length_a   1.000
_cell.length_b   1.000
_cell.length_c   1.000
_cell.angle_alpha   90.00
_cell.angle_beta   90.00
_cell.angle_gamma   90.00
#
_symmetry.space_group_name_H-M   'P 1'
#
loop_
_entity.id
_entity.type
_entity.pdbx_description
1 polymer ?
#
loop_
_entity_poly.entity_id
_entity_poly.type
_entity_poly.pdbx_seq_one_letter_code
_entity_poly.pdbx_strand_id
1 'polypeptide(L)'
;MLWGSGHDRLLAFVYRCVGCCVPDQRVVGDLTVEVVASLHGRPDLNRDQGRARVVARLVEALTPYANPDEIQAGVRFAAWLDQTPRSGVDPHARVVAVRGFTRHLPVLA
;
A
#
# COMPACT_ATOMS: atom_id res chain seq x y z
N MET A 1 5.60 24.05 -1.37
CA MET A 1 6.27 23.08 -0.46
C MET A 1 5.53 21.74 -0.47
N LEU A 2 5.54 21.00 -1.58
CA LEU A 2 4.76 19.76 -1.79
C LEU A 2 5.62 18.48 -1.76
N TRP A 3 6.88 18.58 -1.31
CA TRP A 3 7.86 17.49 -1.37
C TRP A 3 7.70 16.44 -0.26
N GLY A 4 7.29 16.83 0.96
CA GLY A 4 7.16 15.90 2.09
C GLY A 4 5.89 15.04 2.02
N SER A 5 4.73 15.66 1.78
CA SER A 5 3.43 15.00 1.95
C SER A 5 3.18 13.80 1.04
N GLY A 6 3.74 13.79 -0.18
CA GLY A 6 3.60 12.66 -1.10
C GLY A 6 4.48 11.47 -0.73
N HIS A 7 5.70 11.74 -0.28
CA HIS A 7 6.65 10.72 0.14
C HIS A 7 6.22 10.10 1.47
N ASP A 8 5.79 10.93 2.43
CA ASP A 8 5.30 10.50 3.73
C ASP A 8 4.05 9.61 3.59
N ARG A 9 3.18 9.93 2.63
CA ARG A 9 2.00 9.12 2.31
C ARG A 9 2.36 7.76 1.72
N LEU A 10 3.31 7.71 0.77
CA LEU A 10 3.79 6.45 0.20
C LEU A 10 4.43 5.57 1.29
N LEU A 11 5.29 6.16 2.11
CA LEU A 11 5.94 5.47 3.22
C LEU A 11 4.91 4.92 4.22
N ALA A 12 3.94 5.74 4.63
CA ALA A 12 2.89 5.31 5.54
C ALA A 12 2.00 4.20 4.95
N PHE A 13 1.69 4.27 3.65
CA PHE A 13 0.94 3.23 2.96
C PHE A 13 1.71 1.90 2.95
N VAL A 14 2.98 1.92 2.53
CA VAL A 14 3.84 0.72 2.50
C VAL A 14 4.01 0.14 3.91
N TYR A 15 4.31 0.97 4.90
CA TYR A 15 4.47 0.55 6.29
C TYR A 15 3.24 -0.18 6.82
N ARG A 16 2.03 0.32 6.52
CA ARG A 16 0.78 -0.33 6.92
C ARG A 16 0.58 -1.67 6.23
N CYS A 17 0.85 -1.75 4.92
CA CYS A 17 0.77 -3.03 4.20
C CYS A 17 1.72 -4.06 4.82
N VAL A 18 2.97 -3.68 5.04
CA VAL A 18 3.99 -4.56 5.61
C VAL A 18 3.63 -4.96 7.04
N GLY A 19 3.25 -4.01 7.89
CA GLY A 19 2.85 -4.27 9.27
C GLY A 19 1.59 -5.14 9.44
N CYS A 20 0.72 -5.20 8.42
CA CYS A 20 -0.40 -6.15 8.41
C CYS A 20 0.00 -7.58 8.04
N CYS A 21 1.12 -7.74 7.34
CA CYS A 21 1.56 -9.02 6.77
C CYS A 21 2.71 -9.64 7.55
N VAL A 22 3.51 -8.83 8.25
CA VAL A 22 4.74 -9.26 8.93
C VAL A 22 4.62 -8.99 10.43
N PRO A 23 4.69 -10.02 11.29
CA PRO A 23 4.54 -9.85 12.74
C PRO A 23 5.79 -9.25 13.41
N ASP A 24 6.99 -9.50 12.87
CA ASP A 24 8.24 -8.97 13.41
C ASP A 24 8.47 -7.50 13.01
N GLN A 25 8.43 -6.61 14.00
CA GLN A 25 8.60 -5.16 13.80
C GLN A 25 9.96 -4.75 13.23
N ARG A 26 11.02 -5.54 13.45
CA ARG A 26 12.33 -5.25 12.84
C ARG A 26 12.29 -5.46 11.33
N VAL A 27 11.72 -6.57 10.91
CA VAL A 27 11.51 -6.90 9.49
C VAL A 27 10.56 -5.89 8.84
N VAL A 28 9.54 -5.42 9.56
CA VAL A 28 8.62 -4.38 9.05
C VAL A 28 9.38 -3.12 8.65
N GLY A 29 10.27 -2.64 9.50
CA GLY A 29 11.07 -1.44 9.23
C GLY A 29 11.96 -1.60 7.98
N ASP A 30 12.74 -2.67 7.94
CA ASP A 30 13.69 -2.93 6.86
C ASP A 30 12.97 -3.14 5.52
N LEU A 31 11.92 -3.96 5.50
CA LEU A 31 11.17 -4.27 4.29
C LEU A 31 10.39 -3.06 3.76
N THR A 32 9.91 -2.19 4.66
CA THR A 32 9.28 -0.92 4.26
C THR A 32 10.26 -0.03 3.50
N VAL A 33 11.48 0.13 4.02
CA VAL A 33 12.53 0.94 3.38
C VAL A 33 12.92 0.33 2.04
N GLU A 34 13.11 -1.00 1.98
CA GLU A 34 13.47 -1.70 0.75
C GLU A 34 12.41 -1.51 -0.34
N VAL A 35 11.13 -1.70 -0.01
CA VAL A 35 10.02 -1.50 -0.95
C VAL A 35 10.00 -0.05 -1.45
N VAL A 36 10.08 0.93 -0.55
CA VAL A 36 10.08 2.35 -0.96
C VAL A 36 11.28 2.71 -1.83
N ALA A 37 12.48 2.22 -1.47
CA ALA A 37 13.71 2.48 -2.22
C ALA A 37 13.67 1.90 -3.63
N SER A 38 13.05 0.73 -3.81
CA SER A 38 12.89 0.09 -5.11
C SER A 38 11.87 0.76 -6.04
N LEU A 39 11.00 1.62 -5.49
CA LEU A 39 10.00 2.37 -6.28
C LEU A 39 10.64 3.63 -6.90
N HIS A 40 11.41 3.40 -7.96
CA HIS A 40 12.01 4.48 -8.76
C HIS A 40 10.93 5.45 -9.28
N GLY A 41 11.21 6.75 -9.25
CA GLY A 41 10.34 7.79 -9.84
C GLY A 41 9.14 8.22 -9.00
N ARG A 42 9.06 7.84 -7.72
CA ARG A 42 8.04 8.32 -6.75
C ARG A 42 6.60 8.15 -7.25
N PRO A 43 6.08 6.91 -7.28
CA PRO A 43 4.75 6.64 -7.78
C PRO A 43 3.67 7.45 -7.03
N ASP A 44 2.81 8.14 -7.79
CA ASP A 44 1.67 8.86 -7.23
C ASP A 44 0.51 7.88 -6.97
N LEU A 45 0.16 7.70 -5.70
CA LEU A 45 -0.95 6.83 -5.27
C LEU A 45 -2.33 7.30 -5.75
N ASN A 46 -2.47 8.55 -6.19
CA ASN A 46 -3.71 9.02 -6.83
C ASN A 46 -3.82 8.53 -8.27
N ARG A 47 -2.70 8.23 -8.92
CA ARG A 47 -2.65 7.74 -10.30
C ARG A 47 -2.68 6.23 -10.32
N ASP A 48 -3.44 5.69 -11.27
CA ASP A 48 -3.62 4.26 -11.34
C ASP A 48 -2.33 3.48 -11.62
N GLN A 49 -1.51 3.96 -12.55
CA GLN A 49 -0.20 3.38 -12.84
C GLN A 49 0.72 3.41 -11.61
N GLY A 50 0.62 4.46 -10.78
CA GLY A 50 1.36 4.56 -9.53
C GLY A 50 0.94 3.47 -8.55
N ARG A 51 -0.38 3.30 -8.33
CA ARG A 51 -0.91 2.22 -7.49
C ARG A 51 -0.51 0.84 -7.97
N ALA A 52 -0.63 0.56 -9.27
CA ALA A 52 -0.28 -0.74 -9.84
C ALA A 52 1.18 -1.12 -9.56
N ARG A 53 2.12 -0.17 -9.74
CA ARG A 53 3.55 -0.38 -9.45
C ARG A 53 3.82 -0.64 -7.98
N VAL A 54 3.21 0.15 -7.09
CA VAL A 54 3.36 -0.03 -5.63
C VAL A 54 2.82 -1.37 -5.18
N VAL A 55 1.63 -1.76 -5.67
CA VAL A 55 1.00 -3.04 -5.33
C VAL A 55 1.83 -4.22 -5.85
N ALA A 56 2.30 -4.18 -7.10
CA ALA A 56 3.14 -5.24 -7.65
C ALA A 56 4.41 -5.45 -6.80
N ARG A 57 5.05 -4.36 -6.39
CA ARG A 57 6.26 -4.43 -5.57
C ARG A 57 6.00 -4.92 -4.15
N LEU A 58 4.86 -4.54 -3.56
CA LEU A 58 4.41 -5.06 -2.27
C LEU A 58 4.17 -6.57 -2.32
N VAL A 59 3.47 -7.05 -3.35
CA VAL A 59 3.21 -8.49 -3.53
C VAL A 59 4.53 -9.25 -3.63
N GLU A 60 5.46 -8.79 -4.46
CA GLU A 60 6.78 -9.43 -4.62
C GLU A 60 7.54 -9.49 -3.29
N ALA A 61 7.58 -8.38 -2.54
CA ALA A 61 8.30 -8.27 -1.29
C ALA A 61 7.66 -9.06 -0.13
N LEU A 62 6.33 -9.20 -0.12
CA LEU A 62 5.58 -9.84 0.96
C LEU A 62 5.32 -11.34 0.75
N THR A 63 5.42 -11.83 -0.49
CA THR A 63 5.23 -13.26 -0.81
C THR A 63 6.06 -14.21 0.08
N PRO A 64 7.31 -13.88 0.50
CA PRO A 64 8.06 -14.72 1.41
C PRO A 64 7.54 -14.77 2.86
N TYR A 65 6.69 -13.81 3.26
CA TYR A 65 6.31 -13.58 4.66
C TYR A 65 4.82 -13.79 4.95
N ALA A 66 3.98 -13.66 3.93
CA ALA A 66 2.53 -13.70 4.08
C ALA A 66 1.90 -14.45 2.90
N ASN A 67 0.78 -15.11 3.18
CA ASN A 67 0.01 -15.75 2.13
C ASN A 67 -0.73 -14.71 1.27
N PRO A 68 -1.18 -15.09 0.07
CA PRO A 68 -1.96 -14.23 -0.82
C PRO A 68 -3.11 -13.44 -0.18
N ASP A 69 -3.90 -14.09 0.69
CA ASP A 69 -5.08 -13.50 1.31
C ASP A 69 -4.69 -12.44 2.34
N GLU A 70 -3.63 -12.69 3.10
CA GLU A 70 -3.06 -11.74 4.06
C GLU A 70 -2.51 -10.50 3.35
N ILE A 71 -1.78 -10.69 2.23
CA ILE A 71 -1.29 -9.57 1.41
C ILE A 71 -2.48 -8.76 0.88
N GLN A 72 -3.51 -9.43 0.37
CA GLN A 72 -4.70 -8.76 -0.14
C GLN A 72 -5.46 -8.01 0.96
N ALA A 73 -5.59 -8.58 2.15
CA ALA A 73 -6.20 -7.94 3.30
C ALA A 73 -5.38 -6.72 3.77
N GLY A 74 -4.05 -6.84 3.82
CA GLY A 74 -3.13 -5.75 4.17
C GLY A 74 -3.23 -4.57 3.20
N VAL A 75 -3.22 -4.83 1.90
CA VAL A 75 -3.37 -3.77 0.87
C VAL A 75 -4.75 -3.11 0.96
N ARG A 76 -5.83 -3.88 1.16
CA ARG A 76 -7.19 -3.35 1.36
C ARG A 76 -7.26 -2.41 2.56
N PHE A 77 -6.70 -2.85 3.68
CA PHE A 77 -6.72 -2.09 4.93
C PHE A 77 -5.87 -0.82 4.84
N ALA A 78 -4.67 -0.90 4.27
CA ALA A 78 -3.82 0.26 4.04
C ALA A 78 -4.48 1.29 3.10
N ALA A 79 -5.15 0.82 2.03
CA ALA A 79 -5.90 1.70 1.12
C ALA A 79 -7.09 2.38 1.81
N TRP A 80 -7.77 1.70 2.72
CA TRP A 80 -8.82 2.30 3.54
C TRP A 80 -8.27 3.39 4.47
N LEU A 81 -7.17 3.10 5.17
CA LEU A 81 -6.52 4.05 6.08
C LEU A 81 -5.88 5.23 5.37
N ASP A 82 -5.40 5.06 4.13
CA ASP A 82 -4.88 6.15 3.30
C ASP A 82 -5.96 7.22 2.97
N GLN A 83 -7.23 6.84 3.01
CA GLN A 83 -8.36 7.78 2.89
C GLN A 83 -8.79 8.41 4.23
N THR A 84 -8.18 8.01 5.35
CA THR A 84 -8.51 8.49 6.71
C THR A 84 -7.40 9.43 7.21
N PRO A 85 -7.67 10.65 7.69
CA PRO A 85 -8.94 11.21 8.13
C PRO A 85 -9.44 12.28 7.16
N ARG A 86 -9.63 11.97 5.87
CA ARG A 86 -10.22 12.95 4.95
C ARG A 86 -11.68 13.18 5.35
N SER A 87 -11.90 14.12 6.26
CA SER A 87 -13.19 14.53 6.79
C SER A 87 -14.11 14.88 5.62
N GLY A 88 -15.32 14.32 5.59
CA GLY A 88 -16.30 14.55 4.53
C GLY A 88 -16.19 13.64 3.30
N VAL A 89 -15.24 12.70 3.24
CA VAL A 89 -15.27 11.67 2.18
C VAL A 89 -16.33 10.64 2.51
N ASP A 90 -17.39 10.65 1.70
CA ASP A 90 -18.45 9.64 1.65
C ASP A 90 -17.88 8.20 1.73
N PRO A 91 -18.37 7.35 2.66
CA PRO A 91 -17.96 5.96 2.77
C PRO A 91 -17.97 5.19 1.43
N HIS A 92 -18.91 5.47 0.51
CA HIS A 92 -18.92 4.79 -0.79
C HIS A 92 -17.74 5.22 -1.68
N ALA A 93 -17.36 6.51 -1.67
CA ALA A 93 -16.16 6.98 -2.35
C ALA A 93 -14.88 6.32 -1.81
N ARG A 94 -14.84 5.97 -0.51
CA ARG A 94 -13.72 5.21 0.07
C ARG A 94 -13.64 3.78 -0.47
N VAL A 95 -14.79 3.11 -0.62
CA VAL A 95 -14.85 1.77 -1.23
C VAL A 95 -14.35 1.80 -2.68
N VAL A 96 -14.71 2.83 -3.46
CA VAL A 96 -14.20 3.02 -4.84
C VAL A 96 -12.69 3.22 -4.85
N ALA A 97 -12.15 4.01 -3.91
CA ALA A 97 -10.71 4.22 -3.79
C ALA A 97 -9.96 2.91 -3.44
N VAL A 98 -10.49 2.12 -2.49
CA VAL A 98 -9.94 0.79 -2.14
C VAL A 98 -9.93 -0.12 -3.36
N ARG A 99 -11.04 -0.18 -4.12
CA ARG A 99 -11.10 -0.96 -5.38
C ARG A 99 -10.03 -0.54 -6.38
N GLY A 100 -9.66 0.74 -6.41
CA GLY A 100 -8.57 1.26 -7.24
C GLY A 100 -7.19 0.71 -6.90
N PHE A 101 -6.95 0.28 -5.66
CA PHE A 101 -5.73 -0.42 -5.26
C PHE A 101 -5.82 -1.92 -5.47
N THR A 102 -6.99 -2.51 -5.19
CA THR A 102 -7.13 -3.98 -5.19
C THR A 102 -7.39 -4.58 -6.55
N ARG A 103 -7.80 -3.79 -7.55
CA ARG A 103 -7.99 -4.27 -8.93
C ARG A 103 -6.71 -4.81 -9.58
N HIS A 104 -5.56 -4.42 -9.04
CA HIS A 104 -4.23 -4.83 -9.50
C HIS A 104 -3.67 -6.02 -8.73
N LEU A 105 -4.36 -6.46 -7.67
CA LEU A 105 -3.97 -7.66 -6.96
C LEU A 105 -4.34 -8.85 -7.84
N PRO A 106 -3.40 -9.77 -8.12
CA PRO A 106 -3.75 -11.01 -8.77
C PRO A 106 -4.84 -11.72 -7.95
N VAL A 107 -5.85 -12.27 -8.64
CA VAL A 107 -6.72 -13.28 -8.02
C VAL A 107 -5.84 -14.50 -7.83
N LEU A 108 -5.25 -14.61 -6.65
CA LEU A 108 -4.42 -15.74 -6.26
C LEU A 108 -5.40 -16.85 -5.89
N ALA A 109 -5.72 -17.68 -6.88
CA ALA A 109 -6.58 -18.85 -6.76
C ALA A 109 -5.85 -20.01 -6.08
#